data_AF-A0A7C4MK80-F1
#
_entry.id   AF-A0A7C4MK80-F1
#
_cell.length_a   1.000
_cell.length_b   1.000
_cell.length_c   1.000
_cell.angle_alpha   90.00
_cell.angle_beta   90.00
_cell.angle_gamma   90.00
#
_symmetry.space_group_name_H-M   'P 1'
#
loop_
_entity.id
_entity.type
_entity.pdbx_description
1 polymer ?
#
loop_
_entity_poly.entity_id
_entity_poly.type
_entity_poly.pdbx_seq_one_letter_code
_entity_poly.pdbx_strand_id
1 'polypeptide(L)' 'MIPEQQLIPFHPTDPTGRRVLVLAPHPDDETLGCGGTLALHRNAGDAVQVVFLTDGCQGDPSGQ' A
#
# COMPACT_ATOMS: atom_id res chain seq x y z
N MET A 1 17.84 -13.82 -13.53
CA MET A 1 16.72 -13.02 -13.01
C MET A 1 17.32 -11.71 -12.52
N ILE A 2 16.92 -10.58 -13.11
CA ILE A 2 17.38 -9.26 -12.67
C ILE A 2 16.51 -8.86 -11.47
N PRO A 3 17.08 -8.55 -10.29
CA PRO A 3 16.33 -8.04 -9.15
C PRO A 3 15.58 -6.75 -9.50
N GLU A 4 14.36 -6.59 -8.99
CA GLU A 4 13.51 -5.42 -9.24
C GLU A 4 14.20 -4.09 -8.92
N GLN A 5 14.96 -4.03 -7.82
CA GLN A 5 15.78 -2.88 -7.42
C GLN A 5 16.80 -2.42 -8.46
N GLN A 6 17.17 -3.29 -9.42
CA GLN A 6 18.06 -2.95 -10.54
C GLN A 6 17.30 -2.41 -11.76
N LEU A 7 15.97 -2.61 -11.83
CA LEU A 7 15.10 -2.05 -12.86
C LEU A 7 14.50 -0.71 -12.42
N ILE A 8 14.11 -0.61 -11.15
CA ILE A 8 13.52 0.57 -10.54
C ILE A 8 14.30 0.84 -9.24
N PRO A 9 15.12 1.89 -9.14
CA PRO A 9 15.92 2.13 -7.95
C PRO A 9 15.02 2.43 -6.75
N PHE A 10 14.99 1.51 -5.78
CA PHE A 10 14.34 1.72 -4.49
C PHE A 10 15.20 1.16 -3.35
N HIS A 11 14.96 1.64 -2.14
CA HIS A 11 15.53 1.08 -0.92
C HIS A 11 14.40 0.88 0.10
N PRO A 12 14.06 -0.37 0.46
CA PRO A 12 13.05 -0.62 1.48
C PRO A 12 13.65 -0.35 2.86
N THR A 13 12.84 0.20 3.74
CA THR A 13 13.16 0.34 5.18
C THR A 13 12.10 -0.38 5.99
N ASP A 14 12.46 -0.77 7.20
CA ASP A 14 11.48 -1.31 8.13
C ASP A 14 10.36 -0.28 8.37
N PRO A 15 9.09 -0.70 8.37
CA PRO A 15 7.97 0.16 8.72
C PRO A 15 8.09 0.56 10.20
N THR A 16 8.61 1.76 10.46
CA THR A 16 8.77 2.30 11.82
C THR A 16 7.64 3.25 12.19
N GLY A 17 7.36 3.39 13.48
CA GLY A 17 6.37 4.32 14.02
C GLY A 17 5.01 3.69 14.33
N ARG A 18 4.25 4.36 15.22
CA ARG A 18 2.94 3.87 15.71
C ARG A 18 1.73 4.53 15.05
N ARG A 19 1.97 5.40 14.08
CA ARG A 19 0.94 6.10 13.31
C ARG A 19 1.31 6.02 11.84
N VAL A 20 0.50 5.29 11.08
CA VAL A 20 0.72 4.97 9.66
C VAL A 20 -0.34 5.67 8.84
N LEU A 21 0.09 6.37 7.80
CA LEU A 21 -0.78 6.98 6.80
C LEU A 21 -0.43 6.39 5.43
N VAL A 22 -1.43 5.85 4.74
CA VAL A 22 -1.31 5.42 3.35
C VAL A 22 -2.12 6.36 2.47
N LEU A 23 -1.49 6.83 1.39
CA LEU A 23 -2.14 7.56 0.31
C LEU A 23 -2.29 6.58 -0.86
N ALA A 24 -3.53 6.19 -1.16
CA ALA A 24 -3.84 5.22 -2.20
C ALA A 24 -4.57 5.93 -3.36
N PRO A 25 -4.05 5.86 -4.60
CA PRO A 25 -4.72 6.49 -5.75
C PRO A 25 -6.17 6.03 -5.92
N HIS A 26 -6.43 4.73 -5.84
CA HIS A 26 -7.75 4.11 -5.94
C HIS A 26 -8.02 3.15 -4.76
N PRO A 27 -9.28 2.78 -4.50
CA PRO A 27 -9.61 1.77 -3.51
C PRO A 27 -9.20 0.36 -3.99
N ASP A 28 -8.19 -0.23 -3.36
CA ASP A 28 -7.56 -1.56 -3.60
C ASP A 28 -6.02 -1.47 -3.60
N ASP A 29 -5.48 -0.34 -4.06
CA ASP A 29 -4.05 -0.07 -4.14
C ASP A 29 -3.33 -0.27 -2.79
N GLU A 30 -3.99 0.08 -1.67
CA GLU A 30 -3.42 -0.11 -0.34
C GLU A 30 -3.30 -1.60 0.02
N THR A 31 -4.29 -2.39 -0.39
CA THR A 31 -4.36 -3.82 -0.11
C THR A 31 -3.35 -4.58 -0.97
N LEU A 32 -3.28 -4.25 -2.27
CA LEU A 32 -2.35 -4.88 -3.21
C LEU A 32 -0.89 -4.44 -3.00
N GLY A 33 -0.67 -3.15 -2.70
CA GLY A 33 0.66 -2.59 -2.55
C GLY A 33 1.28 -2.85 -1.18
N CYS A 34 0.57 -2.53 -0.09
CA CYS A 34 1.14 -2.55 1.27
C CYS A 34 0.26 -3.24 2.32
N GLY A 35 -0.75 -4.01 1.91
CA GLY A 35 -1.76 -4.57 2.81
C GLY A 35 -1.15 -5.45 3.92
N GLY A 36 -0.11 -6.22 3.59
CA GLY A 36 0.63 -7.00 4.59
C GLY A 36 1.27 -6.14 5.68
N THR A 37 1.90 -5.03 5.29
CA THR A 37 2.49 -4.07 6.23
C THR A 37 1.41 -3.40 7.11
N LEU A 38 0.27 -3.02 6.52
CA LEU A 38 -0.84 -2.44 7.28
C LEU A 38 -1.41 -3.43 8.30
N ALA A 39 -1.56 -4.69 7.91
CA ALA A 39 -2.00 -5.75 8.82
C ALA A 39 -1.04 -5.95 9.99
N LEU A 40 0.28 -5.93 9.73
CA LEU A 40 1.30 -6.01 10.79
C LEU A 40 1.19 -4.86 11.78
N HIS A 41 1.03 -3.62 11.31
CA HIS A 41 0.83 -2.46 12.18
C HIS A 41 -0.46 -2.53 12.99
N ARG A 42 -1.57 -2.93 12.37
CA ARG A 42 -2.85 -3.13 13.09
C ARG A 42 -2.73 -4.19 14.18
N ASN A 43 -2.05 -5.30 13.89
CA ASN A 43 -1.82 -6.38 14.86
C ASN A 43 -0.90 -5.94 16.01
N ALA A 44 0.03 -5.00 15.76
CA ALA A 44 0.86 -4.38 16.78
C ALA A 44 0.13 -3.31 17.62
N GLY A 45 -1.12 -2.97 17.28
CA GLY A 45 -1.91 -1.95 17.96
C GLY A 45 -1.65 -0.52 17.48
N ASP A 46 -0.96 -0.36 16.36
CA ASP A 46 -0.67 0.96 15.79
C ASP A 46 -1.90 1.59 15.13
N ALA A 47 -1.94 2.92 15.13
CA ALA A 47 -2.95 3.67 14.41
C ALA A 47 -2.64 3.63 12.91
N VAL A 48 -3.60 3.20 12.11
CA VAL A 48 -3.48 3.15 10.64
C VAL A 48 -4.63 3.93 10.03
N GLN A 49 -4.32 4.78 9.07
CA GLN A 49 -5.29 5.50 8.26
C GLN A 49 -4.93 5.33 6.79
N VAL A 50 -5.95 5.08 5.97
CA VAL A 50 -5.83 5.05 4.50
C VAL A 50 -6.65 6.21 3.95
N VAL A 51 -6.08 6.94 3.01
CA VAL A 51 -6.75 8.02 2.28
C VAL A 51 -6.77 7.63 0.81
N PHE A 52 -7.98 7.44 0.28
CA PHE A 52 -8.19 7.25 -1.15
C PHE A 52 -8.25 8.60 -1.85
N LEU A 53 -7.45 8.76 -2.90
CA LEU A 53 -7.38 10.01 -3.67
C LEU A 53 -8.53 10.12 -4.67
N THR A 54 -9.06 8.98 -5.11
CA THR A 54 -10.21 8.87 -6.01
C THR A 54 -11.18 7.80 -5.51
N ASP A 55 -12.39 7.77 -6.07
CA ASP A 55 -13.42 6.76 -5.76
C ASP A 55 -13.33 5.49 -6.62
N GLY A 56 -12.39 5.42 -7.56
CA GLY A 56 -12.21 4.28 -8.45
C GLY A 56 -13.34 4.06 -9.47
N CYS A 57 -14.21 5.05 -9.73
CA CYS A 57 -15.40 4.87 -10.59
C CYS A 57 -15.12 4.44 -12.04
N GLN A 58 -13.89 4.62 -12.52
CA GLN A 58 -13.45 4.25 -13.87
C GLN A 58 -12.78 2.87 -13.95
N GLY A 59 -12.78 2.09 -12.86
CA GLY A 59 -12.27 0.73 -12.86
C GLY A 59 -13.08 -0.20 -13.77
N ASP A 60 -12.44 -1.22 -14.33
CA ASP A 60 -13.12 -2.26 -15.13
C ASP A 60 -13.58 -3.42 -14.22
N PRO A 61 -14.90 -3.55 -13.95
CA PRO A 61 -15.41 -4.66 -13.14
C PRO A 61 -15.35 -6.01 -13.86
N SER A 62 -15.12 -6.03 -15.18
CA SER A 62 -14.93 -7.26 -15.95
C SER A 62 -13.50 -7.82 -15.89
N GLY A 63 -12.54 -7.01 -15.46
CA GLY A 63 -11.13 -7.39 -15.28
C GLY A 63 -10.45 -7.84 -16.56
N GLN A 64 -10.83 -7.28 -17.72
CA GLN A 64 -10.29 -7.65 -19.04
C GLN A 64 -9.07 -6.82 -19.45
#